data_AF-A0A2E1DLW7-F1
#
_entry.id   AF-A0A2E1DLW7-F1
#
_cell.length_a   1.000
_cell.length_b   1.000
_cell.length_c   1.000
_cell.angle_alpha   90.00
_cell.angle_beta   90.00
_cell.angle_gamma   90.00
#
_symmetry.space_group_name_H-M   'P 1'
#
loop_
_entity.id
_entity.type
_entity.pdbx_description
1 polymer ?
#
loop_
_entity_poly.entity_id
_entity_poly.type
_entity_poly.pdbx_seq_one_letter_code
_entity_poly.pdbx_strand_id
1 'polypeptide(L)' 'MSNSYESIQEKLRAISDEIADLAMSDIRSSIEEGHNKTSDIEKRLTRARRAIEKAIHLLEAEDTDFI' A
#
# COMPACT_ATOMS: atom_id res chain seq x y z
N MET A 1 -9.10 25.34 -3.32
CA MET A 1 -8.70 24.64 -4.54
C MET A 1 -9.10 23.20 -4.37
N SER A 2 -9.83 22.58 -5.31
CA SER A 2 -10.01 21.13 -5.26
C SER A 2 -8.63 20.51 -5.42
N ASN A 3 -8.18 19.69 -4.47
CA ASN A 3 -6.91 18.98 -4.61
C ASN A 3 -7.05 18.14 -5.90
N SER A 4 -6.29 18.52 -6.93
CA SER A 4 -6.45 17.95 -8.28
C SER A 4 -6.17 16.44 -8.30
N TYR A 5 -5.59 15.92 -7.22
CA TYR A 5 -5.23 14.53 -7.06
C TYR A 5 -6.08 13.78 -6.03
N GLU A 6 -7.11 14.40 -5.41
CA GLU A 6 -7.93 13.76 -4.37
C GLU A 6 -8.49 12.41 -4.82
N SER A 7 -9.10 12.35 -6.00
CA SER A 7 -9.62 11.09 -6.58
C SER A 7 -8.51 10.07 -6.85
N ILE A 8 -7.30 10.52 -7.18
CA ILE A 8 -6.14 9.62 -7.40
C ILE A 8 -5.66 9.09 -6.05
N GLN A 9 -5.56 9.92 -5.02
CA GLN A 9 -5.18 9.52 -3.68
C GLN A 9 -6.17 8.51 -3.09
N GLU A 10 -7.48 8.71 -3.27
CA GLU A 10 -8.50 7.75 -2.84
C GLU A 10 -8.33 6.38 -3.51
N LYS A 11 -8.10 6.35 -4.84
CA LYS A 11 -7.82 5.11 -5.56
C LYS A 11 -6.54 4.44 -5.08
N LEU A 12 -5.48 5.21 -4.84
CA LEU A 12 -4.23 4.67 -4.31
C LEU A 12 -4.40 4.11 -2.89
N ARG A 13 -5.20 4.77 -2.04
CA ARG A 13 -5.54 4.27 -0.70
C ARG A 13 -6.29 2.94 -0.79
N ALA A 14 -7.31 2.84 -1.64
CA ALA A 14 -8.04 1.59 -1.86
C ALA A 14 -7.10 0.46 -2.34
N ILE A 15 -6.21 0.73 -3.31
CA ILE A 15 -5.24 -0.27 -3.79
C ILE A 15 -4.25 -0.66 -2.68
N SER A 16 -3.81 0.30 -1.85
CA SER A 16 -2.93 0.02 -0.71
C SER A 16 -3.60 -0.95 0.28
N ASP A 17 -4.88 -0.76 0.56
CA ASP A 17 -5.67 -1.62 1.45
C ASP A 17 -5.85 -3.02 0.83
N GLU A 18 -6.18 -3.12 -0.46
CA GLU A 18 -6.26 -4.40 -1.17
C GLU A 18 -4.93 -5.18 -1.11
N ILE A 19 -3.78 -4.50 -1.27
CA ILE A 19 -2.47 -5.13 -1.15
C ILE A 19 -2.20 -5.61 0.28
N ALA A 20 -2.66 -4.87 1.30
CA ALA A 20 -2.55 -5.29 2.70
C ALA A 20 -3.36 -6.57 2.96
N ASP A 21 -4.58 -6.64 2.44
CA ASP A 21 -5.45 -7.82 2.58
C ASP A 21 -4.86 -9.05 1.88
N LEU A 22 -4.26 -8.87 0.70
CA LEU A 22 -3.54 -9.93 -0.01
C LEU A 22 -2.31 -10.40 0.78
N ALA A 23 -1.54 -9.48 1.36
CA ALA A 23 -0.37 -9.83 2.18
C ALA A 23 -0.79 -10.60 3.43
N MET A 24 -1.89 -10.18 4.08
CA MET A 24 -2.42 -10.89 5.24
C MET A 24 -2.93 -12.29 4.90
N SER A 25 -3.57 -12.45 3.73
CA SER A 25 -4.03 -13.73 3.23
C SER A 25 -2.86 -14.68 2.94
N ASP A 26 -1.79 -14.16 2.33
CA ASP A 26 -0.56 -14.92 2.07
C ASP A 26 0.13 -15.37 3.37
N ILE A 27 0.20 -14.50 4.39
CA ILE A 27 0.73 -14.84 5.71
C ILE A 27 -0.09 -15.97 6.35
N ARG A 28 -1.43 -15.91 6.28
CA ARG A 28 -2.29 -16.98 6.82
C ARG A 28 -2.05 -18.31 6.11
N SER A 29 -2.01 -18.32 4.77
CA SER A 29 -1.72 -19.53 3.98
C SER A 29 -0.36 -20.12 4.35
N SER A 30 0.66 -19.26 4.47
CA SER A 30 2.02 -19.69 4.87
C SER A 30 2.02 -20.35 6.26
N ILE A 31 1.24 -19.83 7.21
CA ILE A 31 1.12 -20.42 8.55
C ILE A 31 0.40 -21.78 8.49
N GLU A 32 -0.68 -21.88 7.71
CA GLU A 32 -1.44 -23.13 7.53
C GLU A 32 -0.59 -24.24 6.88
N GLU A 33 0.32 -23.86 5.97
CA GLU A 33 1.27 -24.77 5.32
C GLU A 33 2.49 -25.12 6.22
N GLY A 34 2.59 -24.54 7.41
CA GLY A 34 3.69 -24.78 8.36
C GLY A 34 4.99 -24.07 8.00
N HIS A 35 4.94 -23.05 7.12
CA HIS A 35 6.11 -22.25 6.78
C HIS A 35 6.39 -21.20 7.85
N ASN A 36 7.57 -21.27 8.47
CA ASN A 36 8.04 -20.33 9.51
C ASN A 36 8.78 -19.09 8.96
N LYS A 37 8.72 -18.84 7.65
CA LYS A 37 9.43 -17.74 6.99
C LYS A 37 8.48 -16.91 6.17
N THR A 38 8.71 -15.60 6.18
CA THR A 38 8.05 -14.66 5.28
C THR A 38 8.21 -15.09 3.83
N SER A 39 7.09 -15.29 3.14
CA SER A 39 7.07 -15.71 1.74
C SER A 39 7.64 -14.61 0.83
N ASP A 40 8.09 -14.98 -0.36
CA ASP A 40 8.53 -13.99 -1.36
C ASP A 40 7.37 -13.17 -1.94
N ILE A 41 6.14 -13.67 -1.82
CA ILE A 41 4.91 -12.97 -2.22
C ILE A 41 4.63 -11.87 -1.20
N GLU A 42 4.62 -12.16 0.10
CA GLU A 42 4.48 -11.17 1.17
C GLU A 42 5.50 -10.04 0.98
N LYS A 43 6.79 -10.38 0.78
CA LYS A 43 7.85 -9.36 0.64
C LYS A 43 7.61 -8.46 -0.57
N ARG A 44 7.00 -8.99 -1.63
CA ARG A 44 6.68 -8.24 -2.85
C ARG A 44 5.49 -7.32 -2.59
N LEU A 45 4.44 -7.83 -1.95
CA LEU A 45 3.24 -7.07 -1.59
C LEU A 45 3.57 -5.92 -0.63
N THR A 46 4.35 -6.18 0.43
CA THR A 46 4.80 -5.15 1.38
C THR A 46 5.61 -4.04 0.70
N ARG A 47 6.46 -4.38 -0.28
CA ARG A 47 7.20 -3.38 -1.06
C ARG A 47 6.30 -2.56 -1.98
N ALA A 48 5.34 -3.20 -2.66
CA ALA A 48 4.37 -2.51 -3.50
C ALA A 48 3.51 -1.53 -2.68
N ARG A 49 3.02 -1.96 -1.51
CA ARG A 49 2.25 -1.13 -0.58
C ARG A 49 3.02 0.12 -0.17
N ARG A 50 4.28 -0.03 0.24
CA ARG A 50 5.15 1.11 0.60
C ARG A 50 5.36 2.10 -0.57
N ALA A 51 5.47 1.60 -1.80
CA ALA A 51 5.60 2.47 -2.96
C ALA A 51 4.33 3.30 -3.20
N ILE A 52 3.15 2.71 -2.97
CA ILE A 52 1.85 3.39 -3.08
C ILE A 52 1.66 4.39 -1.95
N GLU A 53 1.97 4.03 -0.70
CA GLU A 53 1.94 4.98 0.44
C GLU A 53 2.82 6.20 0.17
N LYS A 54 4.01 5.99 -0.41
CA LYS A 54 4.89 7.10 -0.82
C LYS A 54 4.25 7.95 -1.92
N ALA A 55 3.60 7.34 -2.90
CA ALA A 55 2.91 8.08 -3.96
C ALA A 55 1.76 8.94 -3.40
N ILE A 56 0.96 8.40 -2.48
CA ILE A 56 -0.09 9.15 -1.78
C ILE A 56 0.50 10.37 -1.09
N HIS A 57 1.57 10.16 -0.30
CA HIS A 57 2.20 11.25 0.45
C HIS A 57 2.78 12.35 -0.46
N LEU A 58 3.37 11.99 -1.61
CA LEU A 58 3.86 12.97 -2.59
C LEU A 58 2.73 13.82 -3.18
N LEU A 59 1.56 13.22 -3.41
CA LEU A 59 0.38 13.92 -3.92
C LEU A 59 -0.30 14.79 -2.84
N GLU A 60 -0.07 14.49 -1.55
CA GLU A 60 -0.52 15.32 -0.42
C GLU A 60 0.41 16.51 -0.19
N ALA A 61 1.72 16.34 -0.41
CA ALA A 61 2.73 17.36 -0.15
C ALA A 61 2.61 18.59 -1.09
N GLU A 62 2.09 18.45 -2.32
CA GLU A 62 1.86 19.58 -3.23
C GLU A 62 0.84 20.61 -2.66
N ASP A 63 -0.01 20.24 -1.71
CA ASP A 63 -0.89 21.18 -1.00
C ASP A 63 -0.18 21.91 0.17
N THR A 64 1.00 21.44 0.61
CA THR A 64 1.68 21.91 1.84
C THR A 64 2.90 22.79 1.57
N ASP A 65 3.42 22.83 0.34
CA ASP A 65 4.62 23.61 -0.03
C ASP A 65 4.38 25.12 -0.27
N PHE A 66 3.20 25.65 0.11
CA PHE A 66 2.92 27.08 0.14
C PHE A 66 2.93 27.64 1.58
N ILE A 67 4.09 27.66 2.24
CA ILE A 67 4.35 28.49 3.43
C ILE A 67 5.69 29.21 3.29
#